data_AF-A0A1Y3BPF6-F1
#
_entry.id   AF-A0A1Y3BPF6-F1
#
_cell.length_a   1.000
_cell.length_b   1.000
_cell.length_c   1.000
_cell.angle_alpha   90.00
_cell.angle_beta   90.00
_cell.angle_gamma   90.00
#
_symmetry.space_group_name_H-M   'P 1'
#
loop_
_entity.id
_entity.type
_entity.pdbx_description
1 polymer ?
#
loop_
_entity_poly.entity_id
_entity_poly.type
_entity_poly.pdbx_seq_one_letter_code
_entity_poly.pdbx_strand_id
1 'polypeptide(L)'
;AGDNNNGWTCRNNKCYTLVRNHQGAFSDSDRYCGQLRGRAVTIYSEDEQRFLENYLRNAGYGKNVWIGGHRENLNFAWHDRMDRMDDQMKQLREQMKEYSDKMKRFEHTMNSLNLQEIERNFTGIASVLQYYSEQLHSFRYELDNRPTTDVDLNIIKREIIDYFQEQL
;
A
#
# COMPACT_ATOMS: atom_id res chain seq x y z
N ALA A 1 23.10 -10.33 16.84
CA ALA A 1 22.29 -9.12 17.04
C ALA A 1 23.25 -8.03 17.48
N GLY A 2 23.33 -6.92 16.74
CA GLY A 2 24.14 -5.77 17.14
C GLY A 2 23.35 -4.97 18.17
N ASP A 3 23.94 -4.74 19.33
CA ASP A 3 23.43 -3.79 20.32
C ASP A 3 23.85 -2.40 19.86
N ASN A 4 22.88 -1.55 19.52
CA ASN A 4 23.16 -0.16 19.24
C ASN A 4 23.14 0.56 20.60
N ASN A 5 24.13 1.40 20.89
CA ASN A 5 24.33 2.17 22.15
C ASN A 5 23.14 3.05 22.63
N ASN A 6 21.97 2.92 22.01
CA ASN A 6 20.74 3.64 22.30
C ASN A 6 19.67 2.77 22.98
N GLY A 7 19.99 1.55 23.43
CA GLY A 7 19.03 0.65 24.09
C GLY A 7 18.07 -0.06 23.12
N TRP A 8 18.49 -0.25 21.88
CA TRP A 8 17.75 -0.97 20.84
C TRP A 8 18.55 -2.19 20.37
N THR A 9 17.88 -3.33 20.28
CA THR A 9 18.45 -4.56 19.74
C THR A 9 17.84 -4.84 18.37
N CYS A 10 18.66 -4.97 17.33
CA CYS A 10 18.18 -5.20 15.96
C CYS A 10 18.38 -6.63 15.47
N ARG A 11 17.39 -7.16 14.76
CA ARG A 11 17.37 -8.48 14.12
C ARG A 11 16.44 -8.46 12.91
N ASN A 12 16.87 -9.05 11.78
CA ASN A 12 16.07 -9.21 10.56
C ASN A 12 15.35 -7.92 10.10
N ASN A 13 16.11 -6.83 9.92
CA ASN A 13 15.61 -5.50 9.52
C ASN A 13 14.59 -4.85 10.47
N LYS A 14 14.38 -5.40 11.67
CA LYS A 14 13.60 -4.77 12.74
C LYS A 14 14.52 -4.46 13.92
N CYS A 15 14.17 -3.41 14.66
CA CYS A 15 14.83 -3.04 15.90
C CYS A 15 13.79 -3.00 17.02
N TYR A 16 14.18 -3.51 18.19
CA TYR A 16 13.28 -3.71 19.32
C TYR A 16 13.87 -3.03 20.55
N THR A 17 13.01 -2.43 21.36
CA THR A 17 13.38 -1.89 22.68
C THR A 17 12.29 -2.24 23.69
N LEU A 18 12.67 -2.36 24.96
CA LEU A 18 11.74 -2.62 26.06
C LEU A 18 11.48 -1.31 26.81
N VAL A 19 10.28 -0.78 26.69
CA VAL A 19 9.85 0.40 27.45
C VAL A 19 9.45 -0.01 28.86
N ARG A 20 10.26 0.35 29.85
CA ARG A 20 10.02 0.02 31.28
C ARG A 20 9.34 1.12 32.07
N ASN A 21 9.57 2.38 31.68
CA ASN A 21 9.21 3.56 32.45
C ASN A 21 7.85 4.15 32.06
N HIS A 22 7.07 3.44 31.25
CA HIS A 22 5.73 3.84 30.86
C HIS A 22 4.78 2.67 31.06
N GLN A 23 3.80 2.87 31.95
CA GLN A 23 2.74 1.90 32.23
C GLN A 23 1.41 2.60 31.97
N GLY A 24 0.49 1.91 31.31
CA GLY A 24 -0.80 2.47 30.94
C GLY A 24 -1.59 1.54 30.04
N ALA A 25 -2.69 2.06 29.49
CA ALA A 25 -3.46 1.38 28.48
C ALA A 25 -2.61 1.13 27.22
N PHE A 26 -3.00 0.14 26.42
CA PHE A 26 -2.36 -0.18 25.14
C PHE A 26 -2.24 1.07 24.25
N SER A 27 -3.30 1.86 24.12
CA SER A 27 -3.32 3.06 23.27
C SER A 27 -2.27 4.10 23.67
N ASP A 28 -2.08 4.32 24.96
CA ASP A 28 -1.07 5.26 25.47
C ASP A 28 0.34 4.71 25.25
N SER A 29 0.51 3.41 25.46
CA SER A 29 1.77 2.71 25.28
C SER A 29 2.22 2.70 23.81
N ASP A 30 1.30 2.41 22.87
CA ASP A 30 1.59 2.44 21.44
C ASP A 30 1.88 3.87 20.94
N ARG A 31 1.15 4.87 21.45
CA ARG A 31 1.44 6.28 21.16
C ARG A 31 2.84 6.68 21.65
N TYR A 32 3.24 6.22 22.83
CA TYR A 32 4.59 6.43 23.36
C TYR A 32 5.66 5.75 22.50
N CYS A 33 5.43 4.50 22.06
CA CYS A 33 6.30 3.84 21.08
C CYS A 33 6.45 4.68 19.80
N GLY A 34 5.37 5.31 19.33
CA GLY A 34 5.37 6.25 18.21
C GLY A 34 6.33 7.44 18.41
N GLN A 35 6.39 8.00 19.62
CA GLN A 35 7.35 9.09 19.95
C GLN A 35 8.81 8.63 19.86
N LEU A 36 9.07 7.33 20.07
CA LEU A 36 10.37 6.70 19.91
C LEU A 36 10.66 6.29 18.44
N ARG A 37 9.81 6.71 17.49
CA ARG A 37 9.85 6.28 16.08
C ARG A 37 9.70 4.76 15.92
N GLY A 38 9.04 4.11 16.87
CA GLY A 38 8.67 2.70 16.82
C GLY A 38 7.16 2.53 16.90
N ARG A 39 6.70 1.28 17.00
CA ARG A 39 5.31 0.90 17.25
C ARG A 39 5.28 -0.30 18.20
N ALA A 40 4.13 -0.60 18.78
CA ALA A 40 3.96 -1.86 19.48
C ALA A 40 4.30 -3.04 18.56
N VAL A 41 5.08 -4.01 19.08
CA VAL A 41 5.69 -5.05 18.25
C VAL A 41 4.65 -5.98 17.62
N THR A 42 4.84 -6.30 16.34
CA THR A 42 4.07 -7.29 15.59
C THR A 42 4.94 -8.51 15.30
N ILE A 43 4.37 -9.71 15.46
CA ILE A 43 5.12 -10.96 15.44
C ILE A 43 4.55 -11.86 14.34
N TYR A 44 5.37 -12.16 13.33
CA TYR A 44 4.92 -12.92 12.15
C TYR A 44 5.66 -14.25 11.96
N SER A 45 6.64 -14.55 12.80
CA SER A 45 7.41 -15.78 12.71
C SER A 45 7.72 -16.33 14.09
N GLU A 46 7.84 -17.66 14.17
CA GLU A 46 8.25 -18.32 15.41
C GLU A 46 9.67 -17.93 15.85
N ASP A 47 10.56 -17.64 14.90
CA ASP A 47 11.92 -17.17 15.19
C ASP A 47 11.92 -15.80 15.88
N GLU A 48 11.03 -14.91 15.45
CA GLU A 48 10.81 -13.60 16.08
C GLU A 48 10.20 -13.76 17.47
N GLN A 49 9.20 -14.64 17.63
CA GLN A 49 8.61 -14.97 18.94
C GLN A 49 9.69 -15.47 19.92
N ARG A 50 10.45 -16.49 19.55
CA ARG A 50 11.53 -17.06 20.38
C ARG A 50 12.59 -16.01 20.72
N PHE A 51 12.92 -15.13 19.78
CA PHE A 51 13.84 -14.03 20.01
C PHE A 51 13.32 -13.08 21.10
N LEU A 52 12.06 -12.64 21.01
CA LEU A 52 11.46 -11.69 21.94
C LEU A 52 11.29 -12.29 23.34
N GLU A 53 10.92 -13.56 23.45
CA GLU A 53 10.85 -14.27 24.72
C GLU A 53 12.23 -14.31 25.42
N ASN A 54 13.28 -14.66 24.67
CA ASN A 54 14.65 -14.64 25.17
C ASN A 54 15.08 -13.21 25.54
N TYR A 55 14.72 -12.22 24.74
CA TYR A 55 15.02 -10.81 24.99
C TYR A 55 14.39 -10.33 26.31
N LEU A 56 13.11 -10.63 26.55
CA LEU A 56 12.42 -10.28 27.81
C LEU A 56 13.01 -11.00 29.02
N ARG A 57 13.33 -12.30 28.88
CA ARG A 57 13.96 -13.08 29.95
C ARG A 57 15.33 -12.51 30.32
N ASN A 58 16.17 -12.21 29.34
CA ASN A 58 17.50 -11.64 29.56
C ASN A 58 17.43 -10.23 30.14
N ALA A 59 16.38 -9.48 29.81
CA ALA A 59 16.09 -8.18 30.39
C ALA A 59 15.62 -8.26 31.85
N GLY A 60 15.35 -9.45 32.39
CA GLY A 60 14.80 -9.64 33.74
C GLY A 60 13.37 -9.13 33.89
N TYR A 61 12.62 -9.02 32.78
CA TYR A 61 11.27 -8.44 32.79
C TYR A 61 10.22 -9.55 32.89
N GLY A 62 9.70 -9.78 34.10
CA GLY A 62 8.73 -10.84 34.40
C GLY A 62 7.25 -10.41 34.41
N LYS A 63 6.92 -9.23 33.86
CA LYS A 63 5.55 -8.70 33.80
C LYS A 63 4.98 -8.80 32.38
N ASN A 64 3.65 -8.78 32.26
CA ASN A 64 2.97 -8.67 30.97
C ASN A 64 3.46 -7.41 30.24
N VAL A 65 3.71 -7.55 28.94
CA VAL A 65 4.10 -6.46 28.04
C VAL A 65 3.04 -6.26 26.97
N TRP A 66 2.82 -5.01 26.58
CA TRP A 66 1.98 -4.71 25.43
C TRP A 66 2.69 -5.09 24.13
N ILE A 67 1.96 -5.77 23.25
CA ILE A 67 2.36 -6.06 21.87
C ILE A 67 1.25 -5.52 20.95
N GLY A 68 1.54 -5.31 19.67
CA GLY A 68 0.67 -4.63 18.71
C GLY A 68 -0.57 -5.43 18.27
N GLY A 69 -0.98 -6.44 19.03
CA GLY A 69 -2.14 -7.27 18.73
C GLY A 69 -3.40 -6.60 19.26
N HIS A 70 -4.39 -6.40 18.40
CA HIS A 70 -5.70 -5.88 18.76
C HIS A 70 -6.80 -6.83 18.30
N ARG A 71 -7.99 -6.67 18.88
CA ARG A 71 -9.16 -7.46 18.53
C ARG A 71 -10.05 -6.68 17.57
N GLU A 72 -10.28 -7.23 16.40
CA GLU A 72 -11.24 -6.76 15.40
C GLU A 72 -12.43 -7.72 15.39
N ASN A 73 -13.52 -7.36 16.06
CA ASN A 73 -14.70 -8.21 16.26
C ASN A 73 -14.34 -9.56 16.92
N LEU A 74 -14.38 -10.65 16.14
CA LEU A 74 -14.04 -12.01 16.60
C LEU A 74 -12.60 -12.42 16.27
N ASN A 75 -11.88 -11.63 15.47
CA ASN A 75 -10.53 -11.95 15.02
C ASN A 75 -9.49 -11.11 15.73
N PHE A 76 -8.27 -11.64 15.85
CA PHE A 76 -7.11 -10.86 16.26
C PHE A 76 -6.35 -10.40 15.02
N ALA A 77 -5.94 -9.14 15.03
CA ALA A 77 -5.14 -8.53 13.98
C ALA A 77 -3.93 -7.81 14.59
N TRP A 78 -2.92 -7.58 13.77
CA TRP A 78 -1.79 -6.75 14.11
C TRP A 78 -2.04 -5.31 13.65
N HIS A 79 -1.62 -4.35 14.45
CA HIS A 79 -1.84 -2.93 14.19
C HIS A 79 -1.21 -2.44 12.86
N ASP A 80 -0.10 -3.03 12.44
CA ASP A 80 0.58 -2.71 11.17
C ASP A 80 -0.18 -3.18 9.91
N ARG A 81 -1.29 -3.91 10.06
CA ARG A 81 -2.16 -4.25 8.92
C ARG A 81 -2.73 -2.98 8.28
N MET A 82 -3.14 -2.00 9.07
CA MET A 82 -3.69 -0.74 8.57
C MET A 82 -2.59 0.10 7.90
N ASP A 83 -1.42 0.22 8.54
CA ASP A 83 -0.26 0.92 7.98
C ASP A 83 0.14 0.35 6.59
N ARG A 84 0.14 -0.98 6.44
CA ARG A 84 0.41 -1.63 5.13
C ARG A 84 -0.65 -1.31 4.07
N MET A 85 -1.92 -1.22 4.46
CA MET A 85 -3.01 -0.92 3.54
C MET A 85 -2.96 0.54 3.08
N ASP A 86 -2.58 1.47 3.97
CA ASP A 86 -2.35 2.87 3.62
C ASP A 86 -1.17 3.03 2.65
N ASP A 87 -0.08 2.30 2.86
CA ASP A 87 1.05 2.28 1.93
C ASP A 87 0.65 1.73 0.55
N GLN A 88 -0.15 0.65 0.51
CA GLN A 88 -0.70 0.12 -0.74
C GLN A 88 -1.63 1.12 -1.43
N MET A 89 -2.47 1.83 -0.67
CA MET A 89 -3.37 2.84 -1.21
C MET A 89 -2.60 4.05 -1.76
N LYS A 90 -1.50 4.43 -1.11
CA LYS A 90 -0.61 5.49 -1.59
C LYS A 90 0.08 5.09 -2.90
N GLN A 91 0.62 3.87 -2.97
CA GLN A 91 1.21 3.33 -4.20
C GLN A 91 0.18 3.28 -5.34
N LEU A 92 -1.05 2.86 -5.05
CA LEU A 92 -2.13 2.83 -6.03
C LEU A 92 -2.47 4.23 -6.55
N ARG A 93 -2.53 5.24 -5.66
CA ARG A 93 -2.77 6.64 -6.05
C ARG A 93 -1.67 7.20 -6.95
N GLU A 94 -0.41 6.88 -6.65
CA GLU A 94 0.73 7.30 -7.47
C GLU A 94 0.68 6.68 -8.87
N GLN A 95 0.36 5.38 -8.95
CA GLN A 95 0.12 4.72 -10.24
C GLN A 95 -1.02 5.37 -11.02
N MET A 96 -2.17 5.61 -10.38
CA MET A 96 -3.32 6.26 -11.02
C MET A 96 -2.99 7.67 -11.53
N LYS A 97 -2.16 8.42 -10.79
CA LYS A 97 -1.70 9.74 -11.22
C LYS A 97 -0.83 9.64 -12.48
N GLU A 98 0.12 8.71 -12.51
CA GLU A 98 0.97 8.49 -13.70
C GLU A 98 0.12 8.15 -14.94
N TYR A 99 -0.90 7.31 -14.77
CA TYR A 99 -1.84 6.98 -15.83
C TYR A 99 -2.68 8.17 -16.28
N SER A 100 -3.18 8.98 -15.35
CA SER A 100 -3.91 10.21 -15.67
C SER A 100 -3.04 11.17 -16.50
N ASP A 101 -1.76 11.30 -16.14
CA ASP A 101 -0.83 12.17 -16.87
C ASP A 101 -0.53 11.62 -18.27
N LYS A 102 -0.43 10.28 -18.44
CA LYS A 102 -0.32 9.65 -19.76
C LYS A 102 -1.56 9.95 -20.63
N MET A 103 -2.76 9.85 -20.05
CA MET A 103 -4.01 10.11 -20.76
C MET A 103 -4.11 11.57 -21.22
N LYS A 104 -3.75 12.53 -20.35
CA LYS A 104 -3.74 13.96 -20.71
C LYS A 104 -2.78 14.27 -21.85
N ARG A 105 -1.60 13.63 -21.88
CA ARG A 105 -0.65 13.77 -23.00
C ARG A 105 -1.21 13.20 -24.29
N PHE A 106 -1.89 12.06 -24.22
CA PHE A 106 -2.56 11.47 -25.37
C PHE A 106 -3.66 12.39 -25.91
N GLU A 107 -4.54 12.90 -25.04
CA GLU A 107 -5.59 13.85 -25.38
C GLU A 107 -5.02 15.12 -26.04
N HIS A 108 -3.97 15.69 -25.47
CA HIS A 108 -3.28 16.84 -26.05
C HIS A 108 -2.71 16.54 -27.44
N THR A 109 -2.11 15.37 -27.62
CA THR A 109 -1.58 14.93 -28.92
C THR A 109 -2.71 14.82 -29.93
N MET A 110 -3.83 14.17 -29.57
CA MET A 110 -5.00 14.04 -30.44
C MET A 110 -5.59 15.39 -30.85
N ASN A 111 -5.69 16.34 -29.92
CA ASN A 111 -6.19 17.68 -30.21
C ASN A 111 -5.24 18.53 -31.05
N SER A 112 -3.95 18.19 -31.07
CA SER A 112 -2.93 18.84 -31.92
C SER A 112 -2.87 18.28 -33.34
N LEU A 113 -3.55 17.15 -33.61
CA LEU A 113 -3.61 16.55 -34.93
C LEU A 113 -4.51 17.39 -35.86
N ASN A 114 -3.95 17.87 -36.96
CA ASN A 114 -4.71 18.56 -38.00
C ASN A 114 -5.46 17.54 -38.87
N LEU A 115 -6.76 17.36 -38.62
CA LEU A 115 -7.64 16.43 -39.34
C LEU A 115 -7.60 16.62 -40.87
N GLN A 116 -7.34 17.83 -41.37
CA GLN A 116 -7.26 18.12 -42.81
C GLN A 116 -5.96 17.61 -43.47
N GLU A 117 -4.87 17.46 -42.71
CA GLU A 117 -3.59 16.93 -43.21
C GLU A 117 -3.58 15.38 -43.15
N ILE A 118 -4.41 14.84 -42.25
CA ILE A 118 -4.66 13.43 -41.96
C ILE A 118 -5.49 12.75 -43.06
N GLU A 119 -6.53 13.40 -43.59
CA GLU A 119 -7.29 12.88 -44.74
C GLU A 119 -6.42 12.62 -45.98
N ARG A 120 -5.24 13.26 -46.07
CA ARG A 120 -4.28 13.05 -47.17
C ARG A 120 -3.36 11.84 -46.97
N ASN A 121 -3.28 11.24 -45.77
CA ASN A 121 -2.38 10.10 -45.52
C ASN A 121 -2.97 9.10 -44.50
N PHE A 122 -3.94 8.31 -44.97
CA PHE A 122 -4.71 7.32 -44.19
C PHE A 122 -3.85 6.28 -43.43
N THR A 123 -2.61 6.01 -43.87
CA THR A 123 -1.74 4.98 -43.27
C THR A 123 -1.20 5.37 -41.89
N GLY A 124 -0.89 6.65 -41.66
CA GLY A 124 -0.31 7.13 -40.40
C GLY A 124 -1.30 7.08 -39.23
N ILE A 125 -2.56 7.44 -39.50
CA ILE A 125 -3.64 7.44 -38.50
C ILE A 125 -4.02 6.02 -38.13
N ALA A 126 -4.07 5.10 -39.10
CA ALA A 126 -4.33 3.70 -38.82
C ALA A 126 -3.27 3.10 -37.88
N SER A 127 -1.97 3.37 -38.10
CA SER A 127 -0.91 2.92 -37.19
C SER A 127 -1.00 3.56 -35.79
N VAL A 128 -1.40 4.83 -35.71
CA VAL A 128 -1.57 5.54 -34.43
C VAL A 128 -2.79 4.98 -33.67
N LEU A 129 -3.94 4.84 -34.33
CA LEU A 129 -5.15 4.25 -33.74
C LEU A 129 -4.97 2.77 -33.37
N GLN A 130 -4.23 2.00 -34.18
CA GLN A 130 -3.89 0.60 -33.90
C GLN A 130 -3.01 0.50 -32.64
N TYR A 131 -1.96 1.32 -32.54
CA TYR A 131 -1.09 1.37 -31.38
C TYR A 131 -1.87 1.71 -30.10
N TYR A 132 -2.79 2.67 -30.16
CA TYR A 132 -3.58 3.05 -28.98
C TYR A 132 -4.71 2.06 -28.64
N SER A 133 -5.30 1.39 -29.64
CA SER A 133 -6.22 0.27 -29.43
C SER A 133 -5.56 -0.85 -28.63
N GLU A 134 -4.31 -1.20 -28.98
CA GLU A 134 -3.53 -2.22 -28.28
C GLU A 134 -3.24 -1.84 -26.82
N GLN A 135 -2.92 -0.56 -26.56
CA GLN A 135 -2.70 -0.04 -25.20
C GLN A 135 -3.98 -0.02 -24.35
N LEU A 136 -5.15 0.24 -24.94
CA LEU A 136 -6.43 0.19 -24.23
C LEU A 136 -6.85 -1.25 -23.92
N HIS A 137 -6.56 -2.19 -24.82
CA HIS A 137 -6.82 -3.61 -24.61
C HIS A 137 -5.97 -4.20 -23.48
N SER A 138 -4.68 -3.85 -23.40
CA SER A 138 -3.83 -4.29 -22.28
C SER A 138 -4.31 -3.71 -20.95
N PHE A 139 -4.74 -2.44 -20.93
CA PHE A 139 -5.27 -1.79 -19.73
C PHE A 139 -6.55 -2.47 -19.22
N ARG A 140 -7.50 -2.78 -20.12
CA ARG A 140 -8.72 -3.51 -19.79
C ARG A 140 -8.41 -4.90 -19.21
N TYR A 141 -7.45 -5.60 -19.80
CA TYR A 141 -7.01 -6.91 -19.35
C TYR A 141 -6.39 -6.87 -17.94
N GLU A 142 -5.58 -5.85 -17.63
CA GLU A 142 -4.99 -5.66 -16.31
C GLU A 142 -6.03 -5.29 -15.23
N LEU A 143 -7.04 -4.50 -15.60
CA LEU A 143 -8.16 -4.15 -14.71
C LEU A 143 -9.09 -5.34 -14.43
N ASP A 144 -9.24 -6.25 -15.38
CA ASP A 144 -10.12 -7.41 -15.25
C ASP A 144 -9.44 -8.59 -14.54
N ASN A 145 -8.12 -8.74 -14.66
CA ASN A 145 -7.37 -9.85 -14.03
C ASN A 145 -6.66 -9.50 -12.72
N ARG A 146 -6.84 -8.28 -12.19
CA ARG A 146 -6.34 -7.93 -10.86
C ARG A 146 -7.09 -8.76 -9.81
N PRO A 147 -6.42 -9.52 -8.91
CA PRO A 147 -7.09 -10.36 -7.93
C PRO A 147 -7.95 -9.51 -7.00
N THR A 148 -9.27 -9.71 -7.06
CA THR A 148 -10.27 -8.95 -6.33
C THR A 148 -10.52 -9.57 -4.96
N THR A 149 -10.23 -8.82 -3.90
CA THR A 149 -10.90 -9.02 -2.60
C THR A 149 -11.70 -7.77 -2.29
N ASP A 150 -12.98 -8.01 -2.02
CA ASP A 150 -14.03 -7.12 -1.54
C ASP A 150 -14.67 -6.10 -2.52
N VAL A 151 -15.93 -6.42 -2.82
CA VAL A 151 -17.16 -5.65 -3.10
C VAL A 151 -17.07 -4.16 -3.53
N ASP A 152 -16.12 -3.37 -3.03
CA ASP A 152 -16.02 -1.93 -3.30
C ASP A 152 -15.53 -1.60 -4.73
N LEU A 153 -14.70 -2.46 -5.33
CA LEU A 153 -14.20 -2.20 -6.70
C LEU A 153 -15.26 -2.37 -7.79
N ASN A 154 -16.35 -3.11 -7.55
CA ASN A 154 -17.44 -3.23 -8.52
C ASN A 154 -18.28 -1.96 -8.61
N ILE A 155 -18.37 -1.20 -7.53
CA ILE A 155 -19.02 0.11 -7.49
C ILE A 155 -18.16 1.12 -8.27
N ILE A 156 -16.86 1.13 -8.00
CA ILE A 156 -15.90 2.00 -8.70
C ILE A 156 -15.80 1.64 -10.19
N LYS A 157 -15.77 0.34 -10.55
CA LYS A 157 -15.80 -0.10 -11.95
C LYS A 157 -17.05 0.39 -12.67
N ARG A 158 -18.22 0.36 -12.01
CA ARG A 158 -19.49 0.79 -12.60
C ARG A 158 -19.51 2.30 -12.83
N GLU A 159 -19.10 3.10 -11.83
CA GLU A 159 -19.02 4.57 -11.98
C GLU A 159 -18.03 5.01 -13.08
N ILE A 160 -16.90 4.32 -13.22
CA ILE A 160 -15.93 4.62 -14.28
C ILE A 160 -16.49 4.26 -15.66
N ILE A 161 -17.17 3.12 -15.80
CA ILE A 161 -17.80 2.73 -17.08
C ILE A 161 -18.91 3.71 -17.45
N ASP A 162 -19.76 4.09 -16.50
CA ASP A 162 -20.85 5.04 -16.73
C ASP A 162 -20.28 6.41 -17.16
N TYR A 163 -19.22 6.90 -16.50
CA TYR A 163 -18.52 8.12 -16.90
C TYR A 163 -17.99 8.06 -18.35
N PHE A 164 -17.43 6.94 -18.78
CA PHE A 164 -16.93 6.80 -20.15
C PHE A 164 -18.05 6.60 -21.19
N GLN A 165 -19.21 6.08 -20.82
CA GLN A 165 -20.36 5.94 -21.70
C GLN A 165 -21.13 7.25 -21.89
N GLU A 166 -21.12 8.15 -20.92
CA GLU A 166 -21.74 9.48 -21.03
C GLU A 166 -20.91 10.50 -21.84
N GLN A 167 -19.62 10.22 -22.07
CA GLN A 167 -18.70 11.10 -22.80
C GLN A 167 -18.46 10.67 -24.26
N LEU A 168 -19.16 9.64 -24.74
CA LEU A 168 -19.19 9.14 -26.13
C LEU A 168 -20.58 9.34 -26.73
#